data_AF-X1F661-F1
#
_entry.id   AF-X1F661-F1
#
_cell.length_a   1.000
_cell.length_b   1.000
_cell.length_c   1.000
_cell.angle_alpha   90.00
_cell.angle_beta   90.00
_cell.angle_gamma   90.00
#
_symmetry.space_group_name_H-M   'P 1'
#
loop_
_entity.id
_entity.type
_entity.pdbx_description
1 polymer ?
#
loop_
_entity_poly.entity_id
_entity_poly.type
_entity_poly.pdbx_seq_one_letter_code
_entity_poly.pdbx_strand_id
1 'polypeptide(L)'
;ESREIANCIIKNLTNGSMMNPNNMDDVYFCMNHHSFFQAAHCFEHFRNNHWLNLPKKTGINQPYSNYFTDAQIFLLSNQDFSILVGCGKGGVLQVFKNEKPCPKLLLTDCGYVGKTRNDKIISNQWLDRNNNIQYNKEEKELTIFSVFHKLSFNTTSSLKIIISRLAVPLLKKTSYFRKKFYEYLRKKMIYNAPPVPLELKRKIEFKENTINLTDKITVRKDFDVKSLINIPKFTTIYG
;
A
#
# COMPACT_ATOMS: atom_id res chain seq x y z
N GLU A 1 -5.77 -7.64 -22.93
CA GLU A 1 -5.53 -7.49 -21.48
C GLU A 1 -4.60 -6.33 -21.08
N SER A 2 -3.26 -6.45 -21.01
CA SER A 2 -2.41 -5.39 -20.41
C SER A 2 -2.45 -4.04 -21.15
N ARG A 3 -2.60 -4.06 -22.48
CA ARG A 3 -2.81 -2.85 -23.31
C ARG A 3 -4.18 -2.22 -23.07
N GLU A 4 -5.20 -3.03 -22.82
CA GLU A 4 -6.53 -2.53 -22.48
C GLU A 4 -6.54 -1.92 -21.09
N ILE A 5 -5.79 -2.50 -20.14
CA ILE A 5 -5.60 -1.93 -18.80
C ILE A 5 -4.90 -0.58 -18.90
N ALA A 6 -3.78 -0.48 -19.64
CA ALA A 6 -3.07 0.79 -19.83
C ALA A 6 -3.94 1.84 -20.54
N ASN A 7 -4.65 1.46 -21.59
CA ASN A 7 -5.58 2.35 -22.30
C ASN A 7 -6.76 2.75 -21.41
N CYS A 8 -7.26 1.85 -20.56
CA CYS A 8 -8.32 2.13 -19.60
C CYS A 8 -7.82 3.12 -18.53
N ILE A 9 -6.60 2.94 -18.01
CA ILE A 9 -5.97 3.87 -17.08
C ILE A 9 -5.80 5.25 -17.73
N ILE A 10 -5.25 5.33 -18.94
CA ILE A 10 -5.06 6.60 -19.66
C ILE A 10 -6.41 7.29 -19.94
N LYS A 11 -7.39 6.54 -20.45
CA LYS A 11 -8.75 7.04 -20.72
C LYS A 11 -9.45 7.53 -19.45
N ASN A 12 -9.29 6.82 -18.34
CA ASN A 12 -9.90 7.22 -17.07
C ASN A 12 -9.16 8.39 -16.41
N LEU A 13 -7.85 8.51 -16.59
CA LEU A 13 -7.07 9.68 -16.15
C LEU A 13 -7.44 10.93 -16.95
N THR A 14 -7.60 10.81 -18.28
CA THR A 14 -8.02 11.93 -19.16
C THR A 14 -9.46 12.35 -18.92
N ASN A 15 -10.35 11.40 -18.63
CA ASN A 15 -11.76 11.70 -18.30
C ASN A 15 -11.96 12.14 -16.84
N GLY A 16 -10.91 12.18 -16.02
CA GLY A 16 -10.99 12.51 -14.59
C GLY A 16 -11.76 11.49 -13.75
N SER A 17 -12.05 10.30 -14.29
CA SER A 17 -12.76 9.21 -13.63
C SER A 17 -11.83 8.30 -12.79
N MET A 18 -10.51 8.44 -12.94
CA MET A 18 -9.50 7.82 -12.07
C MET A 18 -8.79 8.86 -11.20
N MET A 19 -8.41 8.46 -9.97
CA MET A 19 -7.49 9.27 -9.15
C MET A 19 -6.13 9.37 -9.85
N ASN A 20 -5.73 10.61 -10.16
CA ASN A 20 -4.38 10.93 -10.62
C ASN A 20 -3.36 10.52 -9.54
N PRO A 21 -2.17 9.98 -9.88
CA PRO A 21 -1.09 9.74 -8.92
C PRO A 21 -0.80 10.94 -7.99
N ASN A 22 -0.91 12.17 -8.51
CA ASN A 22 -0.73 13.41 -7.73
C ASN A 22 -1.85 13.69 -6.72
N ASN A 23 -3.01 13.06 -6.91
CA ASN A 23 -4.20 13.17 -6.06
C ASN A 23 -4.50 11.85 -5.33
N MET A 24 -3.65 10.86 -5.46
CA MET A 24 -3.80 9.56 -4.83
C MET A 24 -3.27 9.66 -3.41
N ASP A 25 -4.10 9.38 -2.41
CA ASP A 25 -3.59 9.32 -1.04
C ASP A 25 -2.62 8.14 -0.92
N ASP A 26 -1.55 8.28 -0.12
CA ASP A 26 -0.50 7.25 0.09
C ASP A 26 -1.08 5.84 0.36
N VAL A 27 -2.25 5.79 0.97
CA VAL A 27 -3.00 4.56 1.25
C VAL A 27 -3.49 3.88 -0.04
N TYR A 28 -4.03 4.64 -1.00
CA TYR A 28 -4.48 4.15 -2.32
C TYR A 28 -3.33 3.94 -3.30
N PHE A 29 -2.23 4.68 -3.16
CA PHE A 29 -1.01 4.44 -3.91
C PHE A 29 -0.52 3.02 -3.67
N CYS A 30 -0.34 2.63 -2.40
CA CYS A 30 0.06 1.27 -2.05
C CYS A 30 -0.99 0.19 -2.44
N MET A 31 -2.25 0.53 -2.75
CA MET A 31 -3.24 -0.46 -3.22
C MET A 31 -3.20 -0.65 -4.73
N ASN A 32 -2.97 0.42 -5.48
CA ASN A 32 -2.99 0.39 -6.95
C ASN A 32 -1.58 0.37 -7.57
N HIS A 33 -0.52 0.47 -6.77
CA HIS A 33 0.84 0.52 -7.28
C HIS A 33 1.17 -0.70 -8.14
N HIS A 34 0.62 -1.89 -7.86
CA HIS A 34 0.89 -3.09 -8.67
C HIS A 34 0.40 -2.88 -10.11
N SER A 35 -0.77 -2.28 -10.28
CA SER A 35 -1.33 -1.91 -11.58
C SER A 35 -0.50 -0.81 -12.25
N PHE A 36 -0.01 0.18 -11.49
CA PHE A 36 0.88 1.22 -12.02
C PHE A 36 2.28 0.70 -12.37
N PHE A 37 2.85 -0.21 -11.59
CA PHE A 37 4.14 -0.86 -11.86
C PHE A 37 4.03 -1.75 -13.09
N GLN A 38 2.97 -2.56 -13.17
CA GLN A 38 2.69 -3.39 -14.34
C GLN A 38 2.48 -2.52 -15.59
N ALA A 39 1.72 -1.43 -15.47
CA ALA A 39 1.51 -0.47 -16.56
C ALA A 39 2.81 0.24 -16.95
N ALA A 40 3.65 0.67 -16.00
CA ALA A 40 4.94 1.33 -16.28
C ALA A 40 5.93 0.38 -16.96
N HIS A 41 6.02 -0.88 -16.52
CA HIS A 41 6.86 -1.89 -17.17
C HIS A 41 6.34 -2.26 -18.57
N CYS A 42 5.02 -2.42 -18.73
CA CYS A 42 4.42 -2.59 -20.06
C CYS A 42 4.77 -1.39 -20.94
N PHE A 43 4.66 -0.17 -20.42
CA PHE A 43 4.92 1.06 -21.14
C PHE A 43 6.38 1.20 -21.57
N GLU A 44 7.36 0.86 -20.71
CA GLU A 44 8.77 0.81 -21.09
C GLU A 44 9.06 -0.23 -22.20
N HIS A 45 8.35 -1.37 -22.20
CA HIS A 45 8.42 -2.34 -23.31
C HIS A 45 7.83 -1.77 -24.62
N PHE A 46 6.78 -0.95 -24.53
CA PHE A 46 6.20 -0.24 -25.68
C PHE A 46 7.01 0.99 -26.10
N ARG A 47 7.86 1.56 -25.23
CA ARG A 47 8.76 2.70 -25.51
C ARG A 47 9.74 2.43 -26.65
N ASN A 48 10.05 1.16 -26.94
CA ASN A 48 10.84 0.78 -28.10
C ASN A 48 10.12 1.07 -29.43
N ASN A 49 8.82 1.37 -29.40
CA ASN A 49 8.06 1.97 -30.50
C ASN A 49 7.61 3.36 -30.04
N HIS A 50 8.45 4.36 -30.37
CA HIS A 50 8.26 5.82 -30.23
C HIS A 50 6.92 6.25 -29.64
N TRP A 51 6.89 6.89 -28.46
CA TRP A 51 6.06 8.07 -28.05
C TRP A 51 6.24 8.27 -26.52
N LEU A 52 6.67 9.48 -26.11
CA LEU A 52 6.99 9.95 -24.74
C LEU A 52 8.42 9.73 -24.22
N ASN A 53 9.18 10.84 -24.18
CA ASN A 53 10.42 11.01 -23.42
C ASN A 53 10.10 11.16 -21.92
N LEU A 54 9.93 10.05 -21.22
CA LEU A 54 10.09 10.00 -19.76
C LEU A 54 11.58 9.83 -19.40
N PRO A 55 12.05 10.34 -18.24
CA PRO A 55 13.47 10.28 -17.88
C PRO A 55 13.95 8.83 -17.88
N LYS A 56 14.89 8.53 -18.78
CA LYS A 56 15.55 7.23 -18.89
C LYS A 56 16.19 6.88 -17.55
N LYS A 57 15.59 5.99 -16.77
CA LYS A 57 16.35 5.23 -15.76
C LYS A 57 17.12 4.14 -16.50
N THR A 58 18.30 4.52 -17.00
CA THR A 58 19.38 3.62 -17.35
C THR A 58 19.67 2.71 -16.15
N GLY A 59 19.41 1.39 -16.25
CA GLY A 59 19.85 0.44 -15.23
C GLY A 59 18.89 -0.69 -14.81
N ILE A 60 17.77 -0.93 -15.50
CA ILE A 60 16.80 -2.01 -15.13
C ILE A 60 17.44 -3.42 -15.05
N ASN A 61 18.63 -3.62 -15.60
CA ASN A 61 19.33 -4.91 -15.62
C ASN A 61 20.33 -5.13 -14.47
N GLN A 62 20.54 -4.15 -13.58
CA GLN A 62 21.43 -4.30 -12.42
C GLN A 62 20.61 -4.47 -11.14
N PRO A 63 21.06 -5.32 -10.19
CA PRO A 63 20.44 -5.43 -8.88
C PRO A 63 20.30 -4.05 -8.23
N TYR A 64 19.07 -3.70 -7.88
CA TYR A 64 18.73 -2.40 -7.30
C TYR A 64 17.97 -2.62 -6.00
N SER A 65 18.41 -1.96 -4.94
CA SER A 65 17.67 -1.88 -3.69
C SER A 65 17.58 -0.43 -3.24
N ASN A 66 16.38 0.03 -2.90
CA ASN A 66 16.20 1.37 -2.36
C ASN A 66 15.06 1.42 -1.36
N TYR A 67 15.26 2.24 -0.33
CA TYR A 67 14.25 2.57 0.66
C TYR A 67 13.79 4.00 0.45
N PHE A 68 12.51 4.17 0.13
CA PHE A 68 11.87 5.48 -0.04
C PHE A 68 11.31 5.90 1.30
N THR A 69 12.08 6.67 2.08
CA THR A 69 11.75 7.07 3.45
C THR A 69 10.40 7.76 3.56
N ASP A 70 10.08 8.68 2.65
CA ASP A 70 8.82 9.46 2.69
C ASP A 70 7.59 8.57 2.48
N ALA A 71 7.69 7.60 1.58
CA ALA A 71 6.62 6.66 1.28
C ALA A 71 6.63 5.44 2.23
N GLN A 72 7.71 5.25 2.99
CA GLN A 72 8.01 4.04 3.75
C GLN A 72 7.85 2.77 2.92
N ILE A 73 8.44 2.78 1.73
CA ILE A 73 8.44 1.67 0.78
C ILE A 73 9.87 1.21 0.56
N PHE A 74 10.09 -0.10 0.67
CA PHE A 74 11.33 -0.73 0.25
C PHE A 74 11.11 -1.44 -1.10
N LEU A 75 12.03 -1.22 -2.03
CA LEU A 75 12.05 -1.86 -3.33
C LEU A 75 13.37 -2.60 -3.48
N LEU A 76 13.30 -3.86 -3.86
CA LEU A 76 14.45 -4.65 -4.30
C LEU A 76 14.13 -5.29 -5.64
N SER A 77 15.04 -5.24 -6.60
CA SER A 77 14.85 -5.82 -7.92
C SER A 77 16.16 -6.42 -8.42
N ASN A 78 16.08 -7.57 -9.06
CA ASN A 78 17.16 -8.19 -9.83
C ASN A 78 16.65 -8.63 -11.21
N GLN A 79 17.36 -9.52 -11.90
CA GLN A 79 16.96 -9.98 -13.23
C GLN A 79 15.72 -10.89 -13.21
N ASP A 80 15.51 -11.65 -12.14
CA ASP A 80 14.48 -12.69 -12.06
C ASP A 80 13.21 -12.23 -11.35
N PHE A 81 13.35 -11.35 -10.34
CA PHE A 81 12.24 -10.90 -9.53
C PHE A 81 12.38 -9.46 -9.02
N SER A 82 11.22 -8.89 -8.69
CA SER A 82 11.08 -7.62 -7.98
C SER A 82 10.29 -7.85 -6.70
N ILE A 83 10.73 -7.21 -5.62
CA ILE A 83 10.10 -7.23 -4.32
C ILE A 83 9.72 -5.82 -3.94
N LEU A 84 8.49 -5.65 -3.52
CA LEU A 84 8.00 -4.43 -2.89
C LEU A 84 7.58 -4.73 -1.46
N VAL A 85 8.06 -3.92 -0.52
CA VAL A 85 7.64 -3.97 0.88
C VAL A 85 7.05 -2.62 1.28
N GLY A 86 5.77 -2.62 1.65
CA GLY A 86 5.10 -1.48 2.28
C GLY A 86 5.42 -1.43 3.77
N CYS A 87 6.61 -0.92 4.12
CA CYS A 87 7.09 -0.83 5.49
C CYS A 87 6.15 0.00 6.38
N GLY A 88 5.57 1.06 5.85
CA GLY A 88 4.57 1.88 6.55
C GLY A 88 3.24 1.16 6.83
N LYS A 89 2.96 0.04 6.17
CA LYS A 89 1.73 -0.75 6.33
C LYS A 89 1.95 -2.07 7.06
N GLY A 90 2.83 -2.08 8.06
CA GLY A 90 3.16 -3.29 8.81
C GLY A 90 3.96 -4.32 8.01
N GLY A 91 4.62 -3.89 6.92
CA GLY A 91 5.50 -4.74 6.11
C GLY A 91 4.76 -5.65 5.13
N VAL A 92 3.72 -5.14 4.46
CA VAL A 92 3.07 -5.83 3.34
C VAL A 92 4.13 -6.15 2.28
N LEU A 93 4.29 -7.42 1.96
CA LEU A 93 5.29 -7.93 1.01
C LEU A 93 4.59 -8.35 -0.28
N GLN A 94 5.15 -7.95 -1.41
CA GLN A 94 4.75 -8.45 -2.72
C GLN A 94 5.97 -8.82 -3.54
N VAL A 95 5.90 -9.99 -4.17
CA VAL A 95 6.98 -10.56 -4.97
C VAL A 95 6.46 -10.77 -6.38
N PHE A 96 7.21 -10.27 -7.36
CA PHE A 96 6.88 -10.33 -8.77
C PHE A 96 8.00 -11.05 -9.50
N LYS A 97 7.65 -11.94 -10.43
CA LYS A 97 8.59 -12.46 -11.42
C LYS A 97 8.78 -11.44 -12.52
N ASN A 98 10.02 -11.12 -12.87
CA ASN A 98 10.36 -10.14 -13.90
C ASN A 98 10.23 -10.77 -15.30
N GLU A 99 9.01 -11.17 -15.66
CA GLU A 99 8.69 -11.68 -17.00
C GLU A 99 8.34 -10.52 -17.95
N LYS A 100 8.60 -10.72 -19.25
CA LYS A 100 8.13 -9.80 -20.31
C LYS A 100 6.81 -10.31 -20.88
N PRO A 101 5.86 -9.42 -21.28
CA PRO A 101 5.98 -7.97 -21.34
C PRO A 101 5.71 -7.26 -20.00
N CYS A 102 5.24 -7.99 -18.99
CA CYS A 102 4.88 -7.44 -17.69
C CYS A 102 5.25 -8.38 -16.54
N PRO A 103 5.72 -7.83 -15.41
CA PRO A 103 6.01 -8.64 -14.25
C PRO A 103 4.75 -9.34 -13.74
N LYS A 104 4.90 -10.59 -13.34
CA LYS A 104 3.82 -11.45 -12.84
C LYS A 104 3.88 -11.50 -11.32
N LEU A 105 2.79 -11.14 -10.63
CA LEU A 105 2.71 -11.28 -9.18
C LEU A 105 2.80 -12.77 -8.80
N LEU A 106 3.83 -13.14 -8.05
CA LEU A 106 4.04 -14.52 -7.56
C LEU A 106 3.47 -14.71 -6.17
N LEU A 107 3.70 -13.75 -5.28
CA LEU A 107 3.36 -13.86 -3.87
C LEU A 107 2.93 -12.51 -3.31
N THR A 108 2.00 -12.57 -2.37
CA THR A 108 1.61 -11.44 -1.53
C THR A 108 1.55 -11.94 -0.08
N ASP A 109 2.03 -11.13 0.86
CA ASP A 109 1.76 -11.30 2.28
C ASP A 109 1.30 -9.94 2.80
N CYS A 110 0.05 -9.86 3.22
CA CYS A 110 -0.55 -8.64 3.74
C CYS A 110 -0.51 -8.57 5.27
N GLY A 111 0.30 -9.36 5.96
CA GLY A 111 0.32 -9.35 7.43
C GLY A 111 -0.95 -9.97 8.02
N TYR A 112 -1.44 -9.40 9.12
CA TYR A 112 -2.43 -10.05 9.98
C TYR A 112 -3.71 -9.22 10.14
N VAL A 113 -4.82 -9.93 10.22
CA VAL A 113 -6.11 -9.41 10.68
C VAL A 113 -6.56 -10.26 11.85
N GLY A 114 -7.03 -9.60 12.89
CA GLY A 114 -7.50 -10.26 14.10
C GLY A 114 -8.81 -9.69 14.60
N LYS A 115 -9.36 -10.38 15.60
CA LYS A 115 -10.56 -9.97 16.32
C LYS A 115 -10.25 -9.98 17.82
N THR A 116 -10.67 -8.95 18.54
CA THR A 116 -10.63 -8.94 20.01
C THR A 116 -11.84 -9.69 20.57
N ARG A 117 -11.84 -10.01 21.88
CA ARG A 117 -13.02 -10.63 22.52
C ARG A 117 -14.29 -9.76 22.46
N ASN A 118 -14.14 -8.44 22.43
CA ASN A 118 -15.24 -7.48 22.26
C ASN A 118 -15.64 -7.28 20.78
N ASP A 119 -15.34 -8.27 19.94
CA ASP A 119 -15.61 -8.33 18.51
C ASP A 119 -15.08 -7.14 17.69
N LYS A 120 -14.04 -6.45 18.17
CA LYS A 120 -13.39 -5.37 17.40
C LYS A 120 -12.33 -5.96 16.47
N ILE A 121 -12.32 -5.48 15.23
CA ILE A 121 -11.34 -5.91 14.23
C ILE A 121 -10.05 -5.11 14.44
N ILE A 122 -8.92 -5.81 14.39
CA ILE A 122 -7.58 -5.23 14.50
C ILE A 122 -6.73 -5.68 13.31
N SER A 123 -5.79 -4.84 12.86
CA SER A 123 -4.84 -5.22 11.81
C SER A 123 -3.57 -4.40 11.90
N ASN A 124 -2.44 -4.97 11.47
CA ASN A 124 -1.19 -4.26 11.24
C ASN A 124 -1.09 -3.67 9.81
N GLN A 125 -2.11 -3.88 8.96
CA GLN A 125 -2.19 -3.36 7.58
C GLN A 125 -2.51 -1.86 7.50
N TRP A 126 -2.33 -1.14 8.59
CA TRP A 126 -2.63 0.29 8.68
C TRP A 126 -1.38 1.10 8.36
N LEU A 127 -1.57 2.25 7.69
CA LEU A 127 -0.46 3.16 7.43
C LEU A 127 -0.08 3.88 8.73
N ASP A 128 1.05 3.49 9.32
CA ASP A 128 1.63 4.16 10.47
C ASP A 128 3.04 4.65 10.14
N ARG A 129 3.16 5.98 10.06
CA ARG A 129 4.44 6.65 9.79
C ARG A 129 5.42 6.55 10.95
N ASN A 130 4.97 6.14 12.13
CA ASN A 130 5.82 5.97 13.30
C ASN A 130 6.43 4.56 13.41
N ASN A 131 6.18 3.68 12.44
CA ASN A 131 6.83 2.37 12.38
C ASN A 131 8.36 2.53 12.37
N ASN A 132 9.05 1.73 13.18
CA ASN A 132 10.51 1.70 13.19
C ASN A 132 10.98 0.69 12.14
N ILE A 133 11.78 1.16 11.19
CA ILE A 133 12.20 0.41 10.01
C ILE A 133 13.71 0.41 9.96
N GLN A 134 14.31 -0.77 9.98
CA GLN A 134 15.75 -0.96 9.97
C GLN A 134 16.12 -1.79 8.74
N TYR A 135 16.91 -1.21 7.84
CA TYR A 135 17.42 -1.91 6.67
C TYR A 135 18.94 -2.04 6.76
N ASN A 136 19.41 -3.29 6.87
CA ASN A 136 20.82 -3.62 6.81
C ASN A 136 21.18 -4.08 5.38
N LYS A 137 21.97 -3.26 4.68
CA LYS A 137 22.41 -3.54 3.30
C LYS A 137 23.38 -4.72 3.22
N GLU A 138 24.23 -4.90 4.21
CA GLU A 138 25.28 -5.94 4.21
C GLU A 138 24.65 -7.32 4.39
N GLU A 139 23.76 -7.44 5.37
CA GLU A 139 23.02 -8.67 5.67
C GLU A 139 21.82 -8.91 4.74
N LYS A 140 21.52 -7.96 3.83
CA LYS A 140 20.32 -7.96 2.98
C LYS A 140 19.05 -8.25 3.79
N GLU A 141 18.90 -7.51 4.88
CA GLU A 141 17.87 -7.75 5.89
C GLU A 141 17.04 -6.49 6.11
N LEU A 142 15.71 -6.66 6.11
CA LEU A 142 14.76 -5.61 6.46
C LEU A 142 13.97 -6.04 7.70
N THR A 143 14.14 -5.29 8.79
CA THR A 143 13.37 -5.46 10.02
C THR A 143 12.37 -4.31 10.17
N ILE A 144 11.10 -4.66 10.39
CA ILE A 144 9.99 -3.74 10.54
C ILE A 144 9.33 -3.99 11.89
N PHE A 145 9.27 -2.95 12.71
CA PHE A 145 8.49 -2.93 13.94
C PHE A 145 7.21 -2.14 13.69
N SER A 146 6.08 -2.81 13.85
CA SER A 146 4.76 -2.24 13.62
C SER A 146 3.82 -2.56 14.77
N VAL A 147 2.78 -1.74 14.91
CA VAL A 147 1.71 -1.94 15.87
C VAL A 147 0.43 -2.34 15.15
N PHE A 148 -0.46 -3.01 15.86
CA PHE A 148 -1.81 -3.23 15.35
C PHE A 148 -2.68 -2.02 15.63
N HIS A 149 -3.63 -1.75 14.74
CA HIS A 149 -4.62 -0.71 14.92
C HIS A 149 -6.01 -1.31 14.93
N LYS A 150 -6.90 -0.68 15.71
CA LYS A 150 -8.33 -1.01 15.70
C LYS A 150 -8.97 -0.43 14.45
N LEU A 151 -9.49 -1.29 13.60
CA LEU A 151 -10.22 -0.88 12.41
C LEU A 151 -11.64 -0.47 12.80
N SER A 152 -12.09 0.69 12.31
CA SER A 152 -13.47 1.15 12.48
C SER A 152 -14.19 1.10 11.13
N PHE A 153 -15.17 0.19 11.02
CA PHE A 153 -16.09 0.17 9.90
C PHE A 153 -17.27 1.05 10.27
N ASN A 154 -17.14 2.36 10.01
CA ASN A 154 -18.27 3.26 10.14
C ASN A 154 -19.17 3.03 8.94
N THR A 155 -20.26 2.29 9.12
CA THR A 155 -21.34 2.24 8.13
C THR A 155 -21.90 3.65 7.96
N THR A 156 -21.84 4.18 6.74
CA THR A 156 -22.37 5.52 6.46
C THR A 156 -23.89 5.45 6.54
N SER A 157 -24.48 6.12 7.52
CA SER A 157 -25.95 6.16 7.64
C SER A 157 -26.55 6.95 6.47
N SER A 158 -27.77 6.60 6.07
CA SER A 158 -28.49 7.24 4.97
C SER A 158 -28.56 8.77 5.11
N LEU A 159 -28.71 9.28 6.34
CA LEU A 159 -28.71 10.72 6.63
C LEU A 159 -27.35 11.37 6.32
N LYS A 160 -26.24 10.70 6.65
CA LYS A 160 -24.89 11.20 6.33
C LYS A 160 -24.68 11.29 4.81
N ILE A 161 -25.24 10.34 4.05
CA ILE A 161 -25.21 10.37 2.58
C ILE A 161 -25.99 11.58 2.06
N ILE A 162 -27.21 11.80 2.53
CA ILE A 162 -28.04 12.95 2.13
C ILE A 162 -27.32 14.27 2.43
N ILE A 163 -26.81 14.44 3.65
CA ILE A 163 -26.07 15.66 4.05
C ILE A 163 -24.84 15.86 3.17
N SER A 164 -24.05 14.80 2.91
CA SER A 164 -22.88 14.92 2.05
C SER A 164 -23.23 15.38 0.63
N ARG A 165 -24.33 14.88 0.07
CA ARG A 165 -24.79 15.25 -1.28
C ARG A 165 -25.25 16.70 -1.36
N LEU A 166 -25.86 17.22 -0.30
CA LEU A 166 -26.26 18.63 -0.20
C LEU A 166 -25.07 19.56 0.09
N ALA A 167 -24.07 19.10 0.84
CA ALA A 167 -22.89 19.90 1.19
C ALA A 167 -21.95 20.15 -0.01
N VAL A 168 -21.81 19.18 -0.92
CA VAL A 168 -20.92 19.29 -2.09
C VAL A 168 -21.21 20.51 -2.97
N PRO A 169 -22.45 20.80 -3.41
CA PRO A 169 -22.75 21.99 -4.21
C PRO A 169 -22.57 23.29 -3.43
N LEU A 170 -22.84 23.30 -2.11
CA LEU A 170 -22.63 24.47 -1.25
C LEU A 170 -21.14 24.84 -1.11
N LEU A 171 -20.27 23.84 -1.10
CA LEU A 171 -18.81 24.01 -1.00
C LEU A 171 -18.12 24.32 -2.35
N LYS A 172 -18.85 24.35 -3.48
CA LYS A 172 -18.26 24.65 -4.81
C LYS A 172 -17.80 26.11 -4.95
N LYS A 173 -18.41 27.06 -4.22
CA LYS A 173 -18.16 28.50 -4.39
C LYS A 173 -16.91 29.02 -3.67
N THR A 174 -16.26 28.20 -2.82
CA THR A 174 -15.13 28.63 -1.99
C THR A 174 -13.98 27.62 -2.05
N SER A 175 -13.07 27.81 -3.02
CA SER A 175 -11.97 26.87 -3.33
C SER A 175 -11.05 26.57 -2.13
N TYR A 176 -10.78 27.58 -1.30
CA TYR A 176 -9.92 27.47 -0.12
C TYR A 176 -10.52 26.59 0.98
N PHE A 177 -11.76 26.86 1.37
CA PHE A 177 -12.46 26.07 2.41
C PHE A 177 -12.67 24.63 1.97
N ARG A 178 -12.97 24.42 0.68
CA ARG A 178 -13.07 23.10 0.10
C ARG A 178 -11.79 22.28 0.27
N LYS A 179 -10.62 22.86 -0.05
CA LYS A 179 -9.32 22.17 0.10
C LYS A 179 -9.06 21.79 1.55
N LYS A 180 -9.22 22.73 2.49
CA LYS A 180 -9.04 22.47 3.92
C LYS A 180 -10.03 21.44 4.48
N PHE A 181 -11.29 21.49 4.04
CA PHE A 181 -12.31 20.54 4.45
C PHE A 181 -11.99 19.12 3.97
N TYR A 182 -11.57 18.95 2.71
CA TYR A 182 -11.13 17.65 2.21
C TYR A 182 -9.87 17.16 2.90
N GLU A 183 -8.87 18.02 3.15
CA GLU A 183 -7.69 17.65 3.93
C GLU A 183 -8.06 17.20 5.35
N TYR A 184 -9.01 17.89 6.00
CA TYR A 184 -9.53 17.49 7.31
C TYR A 184 -10.25 16.15 7.28
N LEU A 185 -11.18 15.95 6.33
CA LEU A 185 -11.91 14.70 6.18
C LEU A 185 -10.96 13.54 5.88
N ARG A 186 -10.00 13.75 4.97
CA ARG A 186 -8.92 12.81 4.66
C ARG A 186 -8.17 12.44 5.93
N LYS A 187 -7.71 13.44 6.70
CA LYS A 187 -6.98 13.18 7.94
C LYS A 187 -7.79 12.38 8.95
N LYS A 188 -9.08 12.74 9.12
CA LYS A 188 -9.98 12.10 10.08
C LYS A 188 -10.38 10.68 9.68
N MET A 189 -10.57 10.41 8.39
CA MET A 189 -10.97 9.09 7.91
C MET A 189 -9.78 8.15 7.73
N ILE A 190 -8.62 8.67 7.32
CA ILE A 190 -7.46 7.86 6.93
C ILE A 190 -6.47 7.65 8.07
N TYR A 191 -6.36 8.57 9.04
CA TYR A 191 -5.36 8.43 10.11
C TYR A 191 -5.94 8.08 11.48
N ASN A 192 -7.27 8.02 11.61
CA ASN A 192 -7.90 7.77 12.90
C ASN A 192 -8.17 6.27 13.14
N ALA A 193 -7.11 5.48 13.23
CA ALA A 193 -7.20 4.13 13.78
C ALA A 193 -6.30 4.06 15.02
N PRO A 194 -6.87 3.97 16.23
CA PRO A 194 -6.07 3.96 17.44
C PRO A 194 -5.22 2.69 17.50
N PRO A 195 -3.93 2.78 17.88
CA PRO A 195 -3.10 1.62 18.09
C PRO A 195 -3.64 0.78 19.25
N VAL A 196 -3.40 -0.52 19.19
CA VAL A 196 -3.71 -1.48 20.26
C VAL A 196 -2.39 -2.05 20.80
N PRO A 197 -2.37 -2.53 22.06
CA PRO A 197 -1.15 -3.06 22.70
C PRO A 197 -0.77 -4.47 22.19
N LEU A 198 -0.64 -4.58 20.87
CA LEU A 198 -0.18 -5.74 20.12
C LEU A 198 0.86 -5.24 19.11
N GLU A 199 2.03 -5.84 19.16
CA GLU A 199 3.21 -5.41 18.37
C GLU A 199 3.64 -6.56 17.45
N LEU A 200 4.06 -6.23 16.23
CA LEU A 200 4.65 -7.14 15.27
C LEU A 200 6.07 -6.69 14.95
N LYS A 201 7.03 -7.59 15.17
CA LYS A 201 8.36 -7.51 14.58
C LYS A 201 8.41 -8.46 13.39
N ARG A 202 8.49 -7.91 12.18
CA ARG A 202 8.64 -8.65 10.93
C ARG A 202 10.08 -8.53 10.43
N LYS A 203 10.72 -9.66 10.19
CA LYS A 203 12.08 -9.76 9.65
C LYS A 203 11.99 -10.38 8.25
N ILE A 204 12.54 -9.69 7.26
CA ILE A 204 12.57 -10.15 5.86
C ILE A 204 14.04 -10.25 5.45
N GLU A 205 14.49 -11.48 5.19
CA GLU A 205 15.84 -11.76 4.70
C GLU A 205 15.79 -12.07 3.20
N PHE A 206 16.58 -11.34 2.42
CA PHE A 206 16.65 -11.50 0.97
C PHE A 206 17.88 -12.35 0.59
N LYS A 207 17.65 -13.61 0.21
CA LYS A 207 18.68 -14.47 -0.38
C LYS A 207 18.55 -14.48 -1.91
N GLU A 208 19.50 -15.08 -2.60
CA GLU A 208 19.53 -15.06 -4.08
C GLU A 208 18.25 -15.61 -4.70
N ASN A 209 17.75 -16.75 -4.22
CA ASN A 209 16.57 -17.42 -4.77
C ASN A 209 15.44 -17.65 -3.76
N THR A 210 15.58 -17.17 -2.52
CA THR A 210 14.61 -17.39 -1.45
C THR A 210 14.41 -16.12 -0.63
N ILE A 211 13.19 -15.95 -0.14
CA ILE A 211 12.82 -14.86 0.77
C ILE A 211 12.34 -15.53 2.04
N ASN A 212 13.02 -15.26 3.16
CA ASN A 212 12.60 -15.74 4.46
C ASN A 212 11.87 -14.61 5.17
N LEU A 213 10.62 -14.87 5.54
CA LEU A 213 9.81 -13.95 6.33
C LEU A 213 9.59 -14.57 7.71
N THR A 214 10.04 -13.88 8.75
CA THR A 214 9.87 -14.31 10.14
C THR A 214 9.10 -13.24 10.91
N ASP A 215 8.00 -13.65 11.53
CA ASP A 215 7.15 -12.77 12.31
C ASP A 215 7.22 -13.13 13.79
N LYS A 216 7.38 -12.11 14.65
CA LYS A 216 7.22 -12.23 16.10
C LYS A 216 6.14 -11.27 16.55
N ILE A 217 5.05 -11.81 17.08
CA ILE A 217 3.94 -11.04 17.62
C ILE A 217 4.05 -11.02 19.14
N THR A 218 3.98 -9.83 19.73
CA THR A 218 4.06 -9.62 21.18
C THR A 218 2.77 -8.99 21.68
N VAL A 219 2.09 -9.67 22.59
CA VAL A 219 0.86 -9.20 23.24
C VAL A 219 1.25 -8.65 24.62
N ARG A 220 0.83 -7.43 24.97
CA ARG A 220 0.98 -6.95 26.36
C ARG A 220 -0.09 -7.62 27.26
N LYS A 221 0.25 -7.87 28.52
CA LYS A 221 -0.47 -8.78 29.45
C LYS A 221 -2.00 -8.58 29.57
N ASP A 222 -2.51 -7.40 29.23
CA ASP A 222 -3.93 -7.05 29.43
C ASP A 222 -4.76 -6.99 28.13
N PHE A 223 -4.22 -7.47 27.01
CA PHE A 223 -4.90 -7.42 25.71
C PHE A 223 -5.39 -8.77 25.24
N ASP A 224 -6.72 -8.88 25.13
CA ASP A 224 -7.38 -10.14 24.85
C ASP A 224 -7.73 -10.30 23.35
N VAL A 225 -6.89 -11.08 22.66
CA VAL A 225 -7.04 -11.40 21.23
C VAL A 225 -7.82 -12.71 21.10
N LYS A 226 -8.96 -12.67 20.41
CA LYS A 226 -9.80 -13.85 20.14
C LYS A 226 -9.25 -14.70 19.00
N SER A 227 -8.83 -14.05 17.93
CA SER A 227 -8.28 -14.72 16.75
C SER A 227 -7.32 -13.80 16.01
N LEU A 228 -6.32 -14.38 15.35
CA LEU A 228 -5.38 -13.68 14.49
C LEU A 228 -5.06 -14.57 13.28
N ILE A 229 -5.18 -14.02 12.09
CA ILE A 229 -5.06 -14.76 10.82
C ILE A 229 -4.10 -14.00 9.91
N ASN A 230 -3.11 -14.69 9.33
CA ASN A 230 -2.28 -14.14 8.27
C ASN A 230 -3.10 -14.05 6.96
N ILE A 231 -2.99 -12.94 6.25
CA ILE A 231 -3.75 -12.65 5.05
C ILE A 231 -2.81 -12.75 3.83
N PRO A 232 -2.87 -13.86 3.06
CA PRO A 232 -1.95 -14.12 1.93
C PRO A 232 -2.30 -13.34 0.65
N LYS A 233 -3.45 -12.69 0.62
CA LYS A 233 -3.85 -11.84 -0.50
C LYS A 233 -4.53 -10.62 0.05
N PHE A 234 -4.21 -9.45 -0.51
CA PHE A 234 -4.86 -8.22 -0.13
C PHE A 234 -6.38 -8.37 -0.27
N THR A 235 -7.06 -8.49 0.86
CA THR A 235 -8.50 -8.36 0.95
C THR A 235 -8.76 -6.93 1.34
N THR A 236 -9.43 -6.17 0.47
CA THR A 236 -10.07 -4.94 0.92
C THR A 236 -11.02 -5.35 2.03
N ILE A 237 -10.72 -4.95 3.27
CA ILE A 237 -11.56 -5.25 4.41
C ILE A 237 -12.79 -4.34 4.29
N TYR A 238 -13.68 -4.66 3.36
CA TYR A 238 -15.04 -4.16 3.34
C TYR A 238 -15.83 -5.16 4.18
N GLY A 239 -16.30 -4.70 5.33
CA GLY A 239 -17.28 -5.43 6.13
C GLY A 239 -18.62 -5.53 5.42
#